data_AF-A0A7C5WY09-F1
#
_entry.id   AF-A0A7C5WY09-F1
#
_cell.length_a   1.000
_cell.length_b   1.000
_cell.length_c   1.000
_cell.angle_alpha   90.00
_cell.angle_beta   90.00
_cell.angle_gamma   90.00
#
_symmetry.space_group_name_H-M   'P 1'
#
loop_
_entity.id
_entity.type
_entity.pdbx_description
1 polymer ?
#
loop_
_entity_poly.entity_id
_entity_poly.type
_entity_poly.pdbx_seq_one_letter_code
_entity_poly.pdbx_strand_id
1 'polypeptide(L)'
;MITPIIADEESYNLNFSFKSYPSGSRRFDIVARTVLELIWLKSSSIGDFLSNIAYVVFREEAEYNAFRINIERIPKIFARNEYALLLHLIKHEGLVKTCLEEVFQHVRDNLVIHLTEKGIDICKIDRTKLLREMPREIIVLFGGHRDVPKDFLRKIPDLASNVLNVSIGGRSYLASHTIVFLVYFIYSRFKSLVIK
;
A
#
# COMPACT_ATOMS: atom_id res chain seq x y z
N MET A 1 2.93 8.25 10.71
CA MET A 1 3.19 8.08 9.27
C MET A 1 2.29 6.98 8.70
N ILE A 2 2.11 6.92 7.39
CA ILE A 2 1.30 5.95 6.65
C ILE A 2 2.24 4.94 5.97
N THR A 3 2.13 3.66 6.32
CA THR A 3 2.91 2.56 5.72
C THR A 3 1.99 1.68 4.86
N PRO A 4 2.16 1.66 3.53
CA PRO A 4 1.35 0.84 2.62
C PRO A 4 1.75 -0.65 2.67
N ILE A 5 0.74 -1.53 2.68
CA ILE A 5 0.88 -2.97 2.44
C ILE A 5 -0.04 -3.33 1.27
N ILE A 6 0.57 -3.69 0.15
CA ILE A 6 -0.12 -4.21 -1.04
C ILE A 6 -0.14 -5.73 -0.92
N ALA A 7 -1.30 -6.31 -0.69
CA ALA A 7 -1.46 -7.75 -0.47
C ALA A 7 -2.36 -8.37 -1.55
N ASP A 8 -1.92 -9.47 -2.16
CA ASP A 8 -2.66 -10.12 -3.26
C ASP A 8 -2.83 -11.63 -3.01
N GLU A 9 -3.99 -12.17 -3.40
CA GLU A 9 -4.35 -13.58 -3.23
C GLU A 9 -3.62 -14.51 -4.21
N GLU A 10 -3.15 -13.99 -5.34
CA GLU A 10 -2.42 -14.77 -6.35
C GLU A 10 -0.95 -14.42 -6.47
N SER A 11 -0.18 -15.35 -7.02
CA SER A 11 1.24 -15.15 -7.28
C SER A 11 1.47 -14.24 -8.48
N TYR A 12 2.47 -13.38 -8.34
CA TYR A 12 3.06 -12.68 -9.46
C TYR A 12 4.17 -13.50 -10.10
N ASN A 13 4.32 -13.37 -11.41
CA ASN A 13 5.52 -13.87 -12.06
C ASN A 13 6.55 -12.74 -12.07
N LEU A 14 7.64 -12.87 -11.31
CA LEU A 14 8.73 -11.90 -11.29
C LEU A 14 9.82 -12.17 -12.34
N ASN A 15 9.77 -13.34 -13.01
CA ASN A 15 10.65 -13.69 -14.12
C ASN A 15 9.86 -13.67 -15.44
N PHE A 16 9.68 -12.47 -16.00
CA PHE A 16 8.86 -12.23 -17.18
C PHE A 16 9.58 -11.41 -18.25
N SER A 17 9.02 -11.43 -19.46
CA SER A 17 9.46 -10.55 -20.55
C SER A 17 8.89 -9.15 -20.39
N PHE A 18 9.77 -8.15 -20.38
CA PHE A 18 9.38 -6.74 -20.31
C PHE A 18 8.64 -6.23 -21.55
N LYS A 19 8.61 -6.98 -22.67
CA LYS A 19 7.85 -6.57 -23.87
C LYS A 19 6.34 -6.69 -23.67
N SER A 20 5.90 -7.59 -22.81
CA SER A 20 4.49 -7.88 -22.50
C SER A 20 4.29 -7.98 -21.00
N TYR A 21 4.87 -7.02 -20.26
CA TYR A 21 4.96 -7.09 -18.81
C TYR A 21 3.61 -7.19 -18.08
N PRO A 22 2.47 -6.60 -18.52
CA PRO A 22 1.22 -6.71 -17.76
C PRO A 22 0.74 -8.17 -17.66
N SER A 23 0.70 -8.88 -18.80
CA SER A 23 0.31 -10.29 -18.82
C SER A 23 1.42 -11.21 -18.32
N GLY A 24 2.65 -10.97 -18.76
CA GLY A 24 3.81 -11.80 -18.42
C GLY A 24 4.11 -11.82 -16.91
N SER A 25 3.89 -10.70 -16.22
CA SER A 25 4.09 -10.60 -14.77
C SER A 25 2.87 -11.00 -13.93
N ARG A 26 1.77 -11.40 -14.57
CA ARG A 26 0.46 -11.63 -13.92
C ARG A 26 -0.03 -10.39 -13.16
N ARG A 27 -0.01 -9.24 -13.83
CA ARG A 27 -0.50 -7.95 -13.33
C ARG A 27 0.32 -7.27 -12.24
N PHE A 28 1.61 -7.63 -12.11
CA PHE A 28 2.54 -6.87 -11.26
C PHE A 28 2.73 -5.41 -11.71
N ASP A 29 2.33 -5.07 -12.95
CA ASP A 29 2.23 -3.69 -13.42
C ASP A 29 1.37 -2.80 -12.50
N ILE A 30 0.33 -3.37 -11.88
CA ILE A 30 -0.54 -2.63 -10.96
C ILE A 30 0.21 -2.29 -9.66
N VAL A 31 1.02 -3.22 -9.15
CA VAL A 31 1.89 -2.96 -7.99
C VAL A 31 2.90 -1.86 -8.33
N ALA A 32 3.55 -1.96 -9.49
CA ALA A 32 4.49 -0.92 -9.94
C ALA A 32 3.80 0.44 -10.09
N ARG A 33 2.61 0.51 -10.71
CA ARG A 33 1.84 1.76 -10.82
C ARG A 33 1.48 2.34 -9.46
N THR A 34 1.10 1.50 -8.51
CA THR A 34 0.81 1.91 -7.13
C THR A 34 2.06 2.47 -6.44
N VAL A 35 3.20 1.79 -6.58
CA VAL A 35 4.48 2.26 -6.04
C VAL A 35 4.91 3.57 -6.71
N LEU A 36 4.66 3.74 -8.01
CA LEU A 36 4.92 4.99 -8.72
C LEU A 36 4.17 6.15 -8.07
N GLU A 37 2.86 6.01 -7.84
CA GLU A 37 2.07 7.05 -7.15
C GLU A 37 2.63 7.35 -5.75
N LEU A 38 3.06 6.32 -5.01
CA LEU A 38 3.67 6.50 -3.68
C LEU A 38 4.98 7.30 -3.74
N ILE A 39 5.84 7.07 -4.74
CA ILE A 39 7.06 7.85 -4.94
C ILE A 39 6.73 9.33 -5.21
N TRP A 40 5.72 9.58 -6.04
CA TRP A 40 5.30 10.92 -6.42
C TRP A 40 4.68 11.65 -5.22
N LEU A 41 3.84 10.98 -4.43
CA LEU A 41 3.33 11.50 -3.18
C LEU A 41 4.45 11.77 -2.17
N LYS A 42 5.42 10.86 -2.02
CA LYS A 42 6.58 11.02 -1.14
C LYS A 42 7.44 12.24 -1.51
N SER A 43 7.50 12.57 -2.79
CA SER A 43 8.23 13.74 -3.31
C SER A 43 7.43 15.06 -3.25
N SER A 44 6.18 15.02 -2.76
CA SER A 44 5.28 16.17 -2.68
C SER A 44 5.22 16.76 -1.27
N SER A 45 4.42 17.82 -1.07
CA SER A 45 4.14 18.40 0.25
C SER A 45 3.43 17.45 1.22
N ILE A 46 2.91 16.31 0.74
CA ILE A 46 2.25 15.28 1.57
C ILE A 46 3.27 14.21 2.02
N GLY A 47 4.51 14.26 1.52
CA GLY A 47 5.49 13.18 1.68
C GLY A 47 5.85 12.82 3.12
N ASP A 48 5.77 13.77 4.05
CA ASP A 48 6.04 13.54 5.48
C ASP A 48 4.98 12.65 6.15
N PHE A 49 3.79 12.56 5.56
CA PHE A 49 2.75 11.64 6.03
C PHE A 49 3.00 10.20 5.58
N LEU A 50 3.87 9.97 4.60
CA LEU A 50 4.16 8.65 4.05
C LEU A 50 5.46 8.07 4.64
N SER A 51 5.40 6.79 4.96
CA SER A 51 6.59 5.99 5.23
C SER A 51 7.48 5.89 4.01
N ASN A 52 8.77 5.70 4.25
CA ASN A 52 9.74 5.41 3.20
C ASN A 52 9.63 3.97 2.71
N ILE A 53 8.85 3.12 3.38
CA ILE A 53 8.72 1.71 3.08
C ILE A 53 7.28 1.43 2.62
N ALA A 54 7.16 0.62 1.56
CA ALA A 54 5.94 -0.12 1.24
C ALA A 54 6.25 -1.62 1.22
N TYR A 55 5.28 -2.42 1.65
CA TYR A 55 5.33 -3.87 1.56
C TYR A 55 4.49 -4.36 0.39
N VAL A 56 4.99 -5.39 -0.28
CA VAL A 56 4.26 -6.18 -1.27
C VAL A 56 4.23 -7.61 -0.77
N VAL A 57 3.03 -8.14 -0.59
CA VAL A 57 2.82 -9.50 -0.11
C VAL A 57 1.92 -10.22 -1.11
N PHE A 58 2.31 -11.41 -1.53
CA PHE A 58 1.46 -12.21 -2.41
C PHE A 58 1.65 -13.69 -2.14
N ARG A 59 0.62 -14.47 -2.40
CA ARG A 59 0.67 -15.91 -2.20
C ARG A 59 1.44 -16.60 -3.32
N GLU A 60 2.35 -17.50 -2.98
CA GLU A 60 2.92 -18.49 -3.89
C GLU A 60 2.66 -19.87 -3.29
N GLU A 61 1.85 -20.67 -3.98
CA GLU A 61 1.35 -21.95 -3.46
C GLU A 61 0.62 -21.79 -2.11
N ALA A 62 1.10 -22.46 -1.05
CA ALA A 62 0.52 -22.38 0.30
C ALA A 62 1.17 -21.31 1.19
N GLU A 63 2.17 -20.59 0.68
CA GLU A 63 2.99 -19.66 1.46
C GLU A 63 2.88 -18.21 0.95
N TYR A 64 3.26 -17.26 1.81
CA TYR A 64 3.32 -15.85 1.42
C TYR A 64 4.75 -15.45 1.11
N ASN A 65 4.92 -14.85 -0.06
CA ASN A 65 6.10 -14.07 -0.37
C ASN A 65 5.91 -12.64 0.07
N ALA A 66 6.83 -12.15 0.89
CA ALA A 66 6.90 -10.74 1.28
C ALA A 66 8.12 -10.06 0.67
N PHE A 67 7.92 -8.83 0.22
CA PHE A 67 8.95 -7.94 -0.28
C PHE A 67 8.76 -6.56 0.31
N ARG A 68 9.87 -5.86 0.55
CA ARG A 68 9.88 -4.45 0.92
C ARG A 68 10.42 -3.62 -0.24
N ILE A 69 9.89 -2.41 -0.37
CA ILE A 69 10.33 -1.40 -1.33
C ILE A 69 10.65 -0.15 -0.53
N ASN A 70 11.88 0.36 -0.66
CA ASN A 70 12.24 1.66 -0.11
C ASN A 70 11.94 2.76 -1.14
N ILE A 71 10.77 3.37 -1.00
CA ILE A 71 10.20 4.37 -1.92
C ILE A 71 11.15 5.57 -2.08
N GLU A 72 11.74 6.06 -0.99
CA GLU A 72 12.62 7.24 -0.99
C GLU A 72 13.93 6.97 -1.74
N ARG A 73 14.42 5.73 -1.71
CA ARG A 73 15.68 5.34 -2.37
C ARG A 73 15.54 5.04 -3.85
N ILE A 74 14.33 5.07 -4.42
CA ILE A 74 14.13 4.82 -5.85
C ILE A 74 14.64 6.03 -6.65
N PRO A 75 15.65 5.85 -7.53
CA PRO A 75 16.16 6.97 -8.32
C PRO A 75 15.08 7.56 -9.24
N LYS A 76 15.04 8.89 -9.34
CA LYS A 76 14.05 9.63 -10.16
C LYS A 76 14.00 9.18 -11.62
N ILE A 77 15.10 8.66 -12.18
CA ILE A 77 15.13 8.13 -13.55
C ILE A 77 14.22 6.91 -13.74
N PHE A 78 14.06 6.09 -12.69
CA PHE A 78 13.19 4.93 -12.69
C PHE A 78 11.76 5.26 -12.29
N ALA A 79 11.53 6.38 -11.60
CA ALA A 79 10.20 6.88 -11.23
C ALA A 79 9.50 7.71 -12.32
N ARG A 80 9.89 7.55 -13.60
CA ARG A 80 9.31 8.32 -14.73
C ARG A 80 8.05 7.70 -15.30
N ASN A 81 8.01 6.38 -15.37
CA ASN A 81 6.87 5.60 -15.85
C ASN A 81 6.93 4.19 -15.27
N GLU A 82 5.83 3.47 -15.42
CA GLU A 82 5.65 2.10 -14.93
C GLU A 82 6.72 1.12 -15.44
N TYR A 83 7.07 1.19 -16.72
CA TYR A 83 8.06 0.31 -17.32
C TYR A 83 9.45 0.48 -16.70
N ALA A 84 9.91 1.73 -16.56
CA ALA A 84 11.19 2.04 -15.94
C ALA A 84 11.22 1.63 -14.46
N LEU A 85 10.10 1.80 -13.76
CA LEU A 85 9.99 1.37 -12.37
C LEU A 85 10.02 -0.16 -12.24
N LEU A 86 9.32 -0.89 -13.12
CA LEU A 86 9.40 -2.35 -13.16
C LEU A 86 10.82 -2.85 -13.39
N LEU A 87 11.57 -2.23 -14.30
CA LEU A 87 12.98 -2.56 -14.50
C LEU A 87 13.77 -2.37 -13.20
N HIS A 88 13.56 -1.27 -12.49
CA HIS A 88 14.24 -1.04 -11.21
C HIS A 88 13.89 -2.06 -10.15
N LEU A 89 12.58 -2.30 -9.93
CA LEU A 89 12.11 -3.23 -8.91
C LEU A 89 12.62 -4.66 -9.17
N ILE A 90 12.63 -5.11 -10.42
CA ILE A 90 12.93 -6.50 -10.77
C ILE A 90 14.41 -6.74 -11.12
N LYS A 91 15.08 -5.79 -11.79
CA LYS A 91 16.46 -5.96 -12.30
C LYS A 91 17.52 -5.24 -11.49
N HIS A 92 17.15 -4.21 -10.73
CA HIS A 92 18.08 -3.39 -9.96
C HIS A 92 17.82 -3.48 -8.45
N GLU A 93 17.26 -4.62 -8.01
CA GLU A 93 17.06 -4.95 -6.59
C GLU A 93 16.23 -3.92 -5.81
N GLY A 94 15.38 -3.14 -6.50
CA GLY A 94 14.45 -2.22 -5.85
C GLY A 94 13.36 -2.96 -5.05
N LEU A 95 13.10 -4.22 -5.40
CA LEU A 95 12.25 -5.13 -4.65
C LEU A 95 13.13 -6.04 -3.77
N VAL A 96 13.17 -5.76 -2.48
CA VAL A 96 14.03 -6.48 -1.53
C VAL A 96 13.20 -7.56 -0.82
N LYS A 97 13.64 -8.82 -0.89
CA LYS A 97 12.98 -9.93 -0.19
C LYS A 97 12.99 -9.70 1.32
N THR A 98 11.86 -9.96 1.97
CA THR A 98 11.71 -9.94 3.44
C THR A 98 10.85 -11.14 3.89
N CYS A 99 10.62 -11.28 5.18
CA CYS A 99 9.73 -12.28 5.77
C CYS A 99 8.37 -11.67 6.15
N LEU A 100 7.37 -12.55 6.30
CA LEU A 100 6.03 -12.15 6.67
C LEU A 100 5.98 -11.60 8.12
N GLU A 101 6.87 -12.08 8.99
CA GLU A 101 6.99 -11.64 10.38
C GLU A 101 7.39 -10.16 10.47
N GLU A 102 8.26 -9.66 9.59
CA GLU A 102 8.61 -8.23 9.52
C GLU A 102 7.38 -7.38 9.17
N VAL A 103 6.56 -7.85 8.20
CA VAL A 103 5.29 -7.19 7.84
C VAL A 103 4.34 -7.14 9.02
N PHE A 104 4.17 -8.27 9.75
CA PHE A 104 3.30 -8.34 10.91
C PHE A 104 3.82 -7.55 12.12
N GLN A 105 5.14 -7.41 12.28
CA GLN A 105 5.70 -6.50 13.29
C GLN A 105 5.31 -5.05 13.04
N HIS A 106 5.25 -4.60 11.78
CA HIS A 106 4.74 -3.26 11.45
C HIS A 106 3.24 -3.12 11.69
N VAL A 107 2.45 -4.19 11.52
CA VAL A 107 1.02 -4.21 11.85
C VAL A 107 0.78 -4.11 13.35
N ARG A 108 1.64 -4.73 14.15
CA ARG A 108 1.45 -4.88 15.60
C ARG A 108 1.24 -3.53 16.30
N ASP A 109 0.21 -3.46 17.13
CA ASP A 109 -0.18 -2.29 17.93
C ASP A 109 -0.51 -1.01 17.14
N ASN A 110 -0.50 -1.05 15.80
CA ASN A 110 -0.83 0.09 14.95
C ASN A 110 -2.28 0.04 14.45
N LEU A 111 -2.80 1.21 14.06
CA LEU A 111 -4.10 1.32 13.42
C LEU A 111 -3.98 0.81 11.98
N VAL A 112 -4.81 -0.17 11.63
CA VAL A 112 -4.91 -0.67 10.25
C VAL A 112 -6.14 -0.08 9.57
N ILE A 113 -5.92 0.60 8.45
CA ILE A 113 -6.97 0.98 7.51
C ILE A 113 -6.95 -0.04 6.37
N HIS A 114 -7.94 -0.94 6.37
CA HIS A 114 -8.16 -1.85 5.26
C HIS A 114 -9.05 -1.19 4.22
N LEU A 115 -8.50 -0.96 3.02
CA LEU A 115 -9.24 -0.35 1.92
C LEU A 115 -10.04 -1.41 1.17
N THR A 116 -11.36 -1.29 1.23
CA THR A 116 -12.30 -2.22 0.60
C THR A 116 -13.60 -1.50 0.24
N GLU A 117 -14.21 -1.88 -0.89
CA GLU A 117 -15.46 -1.30 -1.37
C GLU A 117 -16.62 -1.47 -0.38
N LYS A 118 -16.57 -2.51 0.46
CA LYS A 118 -17.57 -2.83 1.48
C LYS A 118 -17.37 -2.06 2.79
N GLY A 119 -16.33 -1.23 2.86
CA GLY A 119 -15.99 -0.45 4.04
C GLY A 119 -16.91 0.75 4.25
N ILE A 120 -16.75 1.41 5.39
CA ILE A 120 -17.41 2.68 5.67
C ILE A 120 -16.82 3.74 4.74
N ASP A 121 -17.68 4.54 4.10
CA ASP A 121 -17.25 5.68 3.30
C ASP A 121 -16.32 6.59 4.11
N ILE A 122 -15.12 6.82 3.59
CA ILE A 122 -14.08 7.63 4.20
C ILE A 122 -14.58 9.04 4.59
N CYS A 123 -15.50 9.62 3.83
CA CYS A 123 -16.08 10.92 4.11
C CYS A 123 -16.94 10.94 5.38
N LYS A 124 -17.50 9.78 5.77
CA LYS A 124 -18.37 9.59 6.93
C LYS A 124 -17.62 9.23 8.21
N ILE A 125 -16.31 8.97 8.12
CA ILE A 125 -15.50 8.66 9.31
C ILE A 125 -15.37 9.93 10.16
N ASP A 126 -15.70 9.79 11.44
CA ASP A 126 -15.54 10.87 12.42
C ASP A 126 -14.06 11.29 12.49
N ARG A 127 -13.82 12.57 12.21
CA ARG A 127 -12.48 13.18 12.18
C ARG A 127 -11.77 13.02 13.53
N THR A 128 -12.50 13.14 14.63
CA THR A 128 -11.92 13.07 15.97
C THR A 128 -11.56 11.65 16.37
N LYS A 129 -12.32 10.66 15.86
CA LYS A 129 -12.06 9.24 16.10
C LYS A 129 -10.77 8.79 15.41
N LEU A 130 -10.59 9.14 14.13
CA LEU A 130 -9.39 8.77 13.38
C LEU A 130 -8.11 9.34 14.03
N LEU A 131 -8.16 10.59 14.53
CA LEU A 131 -7.02 11.23 15.20
C LEU A 131 -6.72 10.63 16.57
N ARG A 132 -7.76 10.31 17.36
CA ARG A 132 -7.59 9.69 18.69
C ARG A 132 -7.01 8.27 18.59
N GLU A 133 -7.32 7.57 17.51
CA GLU A 133 -6.85 6.20 17.24
C GLU A 133 -5.51 6.17 16.47
N MET A 134 -4.84 7.30 16.25
CA MET A 134 -3.51 7.37 15.60
C MET A 134 -2.37 7.61 16.60
N PRO A 135 -2.00 6.65 17.46
CA PRO A 135 -0.96 6.90 18.45
C PRO A 135 0.46 6.88 17.85
N ARG A 136 0.71 6.21 16.71
CA ARG A 136 2.07 6.04 16.13
C ARG A 136 2.10 6.01 14.58
N GLU A 137 1.67 4.91 13.97
CA GLU A 137 1.60 4.75 12.52
C GLU A 137 0.23 4.24 12.07
N ILE A 138 -0.16 4.61 10.85
CA ILE A 138 -1.27 3.99 10.13
C ILE A 138 -0.67 2.98 9.17
N ILE A 139 -1.14 1.75 9.25
CA ILE A 139 -0.91 0.75 8.22
C ILE A 139 -2.08 0.79 7.25
N VAL A 140 -1.79 0.96 5.97
CA VAL A 140 -2.83 0.93 4.93
C VAL A 140 -2.71 -0.38 4.17
N LEU A 141 -3.71 -1.24 4.35
CA LEU A 141 -3.76 -2.57 3.76
C LEU A 141 -4.75 -2.59 2.61
N PHE A 142 -4.32 -3.02 1.43
CA PHE A 142 -5.17 -3.04 0.25
C PHE A 142 -4.70 -4.05 -0.79
N GLY A 143 -5.61 -4.39 -1.69
CA GLY A 143 -5.38 -5.31 -2.80
C GLY A 143 -4.40 -4.77 -3.83
N GLY A 144 -3.63 -5.68 -4.45
CA GLY A 144 -2.84 -5.38 -5.65
C GLY A 144 -3.72 -5.31 -6.90
N HIS A 145 -3.71 -6.39 -7.68
CA HIS A 145 -4.70 -6.57 -8.75
C HIS A 145 -6.02 -7.12 -8.21
N ARG A 146 -5.95 -8.03 -7.23
CA ARG A 146 -7.10 -8.62 -6.55
C ARG A 146 -7.21 -8.12 -5.12
N ASP A 147 -8.28 -8.54 -4.44
CA ASP A 147 -8.49 -8.25 -3.04
C ASP A 147 -7.41 -8.86 -2.13
N VAL A 148 -7.30 -8.31 -0.93
CA VAL A 148 -6.44 -8.85 0.12
C VAL A 148 -6.90 -10.28 0.47
N PRO A 149 -5.97 -11.26 0.55
CA PRO A 149 -6.33 -12.62 0.91
C PRO A 149 -7.08 -12.71 2.25
N LYS A 150 -8.13 -13.54 2.30
CA LYS A 150 -9.02 -13.64 3.47
C LYS A 150 -8.33 -14.11 4.74
N ASP A 151 -7.44 -15.08 4.64
CA ASP A 151 -6.64 -15.61 5.74
C ASP A 151 -5.56 -14.64 6.21
N PHE A 152 -4.97 -13.85 5.30
CA PHE A 152 -4.13 -12.71 5.68
C PHE A 152 -4.94 -11.71 6.51
N LEU A 153 -6.13 -11.30 6.04
CA LEU A 153 -7.04 -10.41 6.77
C LEU A 153 -7.47 -10.96 8.13
N ARG A 154 -7.69 -12.28 8.27
CA ARG A 154 -8.08 -12.91 9.54
C ARG A 154 -7.03 -12.76 10.63
N LYS A 155 -5.74 -12.64 10.28
CA LYS A 155 -4.64 -12.44 11.26
C LYS A 155 -4.51 -10.99 11.74
N ILE A 156 -5.02 -10.03 10.98
CA ILE A 156 -4.80 -8.60 11.25
C ILE A 156 -5.45 -8.14 12.57
N PRO A 157 -6.72 -8.51 12.89
CA PRO A 157 -7.35 -8.09 14.15
C PRO A 157 -6.63 -8.54 15.41
N ASP A 158 -5.91 -9.67 15.38
CA ASP A 158 -5.17 -10.19 16.53
C ASP A 158 -3.84 -9.45 16.77
N LEU A 159 -3.37 -8.69 15.77
CA LEU A 159 -2.08 -7.99 15.80
C LEU A 159 -2.26 -6.48 15.97
N ALA A 160 -3.22 -5.90 15.26
CA ALA A 160 -3.45 -4.47 15.20
C ALA A 160 -4.08 -3.94 16.50
N SER A 161 -3.87 -2.66 16.82
CA SER A 161 -4.61 -2.03 17.92
C SER A 161 -6.06 -1.74 17.55
N ASN A 162 -6.31 -1.46 16.26
CA ASN A 162 -7.66 -1.37 15.70
C ASN A 162 -7.62 -1.63 14.19
N VAL A 163 -8.75 -2.08 13.63
CA VAL A 163 -8.92 -2.29 12.18
C VAL A 163 -10.15 -1.54 11.69
N LEU A 164 -9.95 -0.60 10.78
CA LEU A 164 -11.01 0.15 10.12
C LEU A 164 -11.14 -0.33 8.67
N ASN A 165 -12.31 -0.86 8.31
CA ASN A 165 -12.65 -1.15 6.93
C ASN A 165 -13.20 0.12 6.27
N VAL A 166 -12.50 0.63 5.27
CA VAL A 166 -12.77 1.94 4.67
C VAL A 166 -12.98 1.81 3.17
N SER A 167 -14.04 2.43 2.68
CA SER A 167 -14.27 2.65 1.26
C SER A 167 -13.92 4.09 0.90
N ILE A 168 -13.16 4.28 -0.18
CA ILE A 168 -12.79 5.61 -0.68
C ILE A 168 -13.83 6.23 -1.63
N GLY A 169 -14.93 5.53 -1.90
CA GLY A 169 -16.03 6.05 -2.72
C GLY A 169 -16.97 4.97 -3.24
N GLY A 170 -18.05 5.39 -3.91
CA GLY A 170 -19.08 4.47 -4.43
C GLY A 170 -18.72 3.73 -5.73
N ARG A 171 -17.44 3.72 -6.14
CA ARG A 171 -16.96 3.05 -7.36
C ARG A 171 -15.78 2.16 -7.04
N SER A 172 -15.57 1.15 -7.88
CA SER A 172 -14.34 0.37 -7.87
C SER A 172 -13.19 1.20 -8.46
N TYR A 173 -12.10 1.32 -7.71
CA TYR A 173 -10.91 2.08 -8.10
C TYR A 173 -9.70 1.16 -8.16
N LEU A 174 -8.75 1.48 -9.05
CA LEU A 174 -7.44 0.85 -9.05
C LEU A 174 -6.72 1.10 -7.72
N ALA A 175 -5.93 0.13 -7.27
CA ALA A 175 -5.11 0.21 -6.07
C ALA A 175 -4.31 1.53 -5.98
N SER A 176 -3.72 1.97 -7.11
CA SER A 176 -2.99 3.23 -7.23
C SER A 176 -3.84 4.47 -6.93
N HIS A 177 -5.09 4.52 -7.41
CA HIS A 177 -6.00 5.63 -7.10
C HIS A 177 -6.46 5.58 -5.64
N THR A 178 -6.72 4.37 -5.13
CA THR A 178 -7.24 4.15 -3.79
C THR A 178 -6.30 4.67 -2.71
N ILE A 179 -4.99 4.37 -2.84
CA ILE A 179 -3.99 4.89 -1.90
C ILE A 179 -3.81 6.41 -2.01
N VAL A 180 -3.83 6.98 -3.22
CA VAL A 180 -3.72 8.43 -3.44
C VAL A 180 -4.86 9.18 -2.76
N PHE A 181 -6.11 8.72 -2.98
CA PHE A 181 -7.28 9.36 -2.38
C PHE A 181 -7.27 9.26 -0.86
N LEU A 182 -6.92 8.10 -0.28
CA LEU A 182 -6.80 7.95 1.16
C LEU A 182 -5.74 8.90 1.74
N VAL A 183 -4.53 8.90 1.18
CA VAL A 183 -3.41 9.71 1.67
C VAL A 183 -3.75 11.19 1.60
N TYR A 184 -4.33 11.63 0.49
CA TYR A 184 -4.79 13.01 0.33
C TYR A 184 -5.89 13.37 1.35
N PHE A 185 -6.87 12.48 1.56
CA PHE A 185 -7.92 12.69 2.55
C PHE A 185 -7.33 12.88 3.95
N ILE A 186 -6.45 11.96 4.38
CA ILE A 186 -5.80 12.04 5.70
C ILE A 186 -5.03 13.35 5.82
N TYR A 187 -4.18 13.68 4.84
CA TYR A 187 -3.44 14.95 4.81
C TYR A 187 -4.34 16.18 4.92
N SER A 188 -5.41 16.24 4.13
CA SER A 188 -6.37 17.34 4.14
C SER A 188 -7.04 17.50 5.52
N ARG A 189 -7.38 16.40 6.19
CA ARG A 189 -7.90 16.42 7.56
C ARG A 189 -6.89 17.02 8.53
N PHE A 190 -5.63 16.61 8.47
CA PHE A 190 -4.58 17.17 9.34
C PHE A 190 -4.35 18.66 9.09
N LYS A 191 -4.24 19.07 7.82
CA LYS A 191 -4.06 20.49 7.48
C LYS A 191 -5.18 21.38 8.03
N SER A 192 -6.43 20.90 8.00
CA SER A 192 -7.59 21.64 8.53
C SER A 192 -7.58 21.85 10.05
N LEU A 193 -6.71 21.14 10.79
CA LEU A 193 -6.61 21.24 12.24
C LEU A 193 -5.50 22.20 12.68
N VAL A 194 -4.44 22.32 11.88
CA VAL A 194 -3.31 23.22 12.13
C VAL A 194 -3.66 24.67 11.80
N ILE A 195 -4.59 24.88 10.85
CA ILE A 195 -5.11 26.20 10.51
C ILE A 195 -6.32 26.50 11.40
N LYS A 196 -6.08 26.97 12.63
CA LYS A 196 -7.07 27.61 13.50
C LYS A 196 -6.46 28.82 14.18
#